data_AF-A0A4R5DBZ1-F1
#
_entry.id   AF-A0A4R5DBZ1-F1
#
_cell.length_a   1.000
_cell.length_b   1.000
_cell.length_c   1.000
_cell.angle_alpha   90.00
_cell.angle_beta   90.00
_cell.angle_gamma   90.00
#
_symmetry.space_group_name_H-M   'P 1'
#
loop_
_entity.id
_entity.type
_entity.pdbx_description
1 polymer ?
#
loop_
_entity_poly.entity_id
_entity_poly.type
_entity_poly.pdbx_seq_one_letter_code
_entity_poly.pdbx_strand_id
1 'polypeptide(L)'
;MTFDEHVREAVAAVKPRLRGWLHAGTFPVAVLAGLVLVIVAPSTQVRVSSAIYTLTAALLFGISAIYHRGRWSPRTQAALRRLDHANIFLIIAGTYTPFTVLVLPDGQAQLLLSLVWAGALLGVGFRVLWVSAPRWLYVPIYLALGWAAVFWLPQFASNGGAAVVTLIIVGGLMYTVGAIVYGTQRPNPSPRWFGFHEVFHAFTLAGFASHHVGIWLAAFGVGAGAAVTT
;
A
#
# COMPACT_ATOMS: atom_id res chain seq x y z
N MET A 1 7.41 27.29 29.78
CA MET A 1 6.91 27.08 28.41
C MET A 1 6.51 28.45 27.86
N THR A 2 7.08 28.88 26.73
CA THR A 2 6.88 30.22 26.15
C THR A 2 5.54 30.33 25.40
N PHE A 3 5.04 31.54 25.16
CA PHE A 3 3.80 31.75 24.37
C PHE A 3 3.91 31.10 22.97
N ASP A 4 5.09 31.21 22.35
CA ASP A 4 5.37 30.60 21.04
C ASP A 4 5.33 29.06 21.09
N GLU A 5 5.71 28.44 22.20
CA GLU A 5 5.59 26.98 22.38
C GLU A 5 4.12 26.56 22.46
N HIS A 6 3.27 27.27 23.19
CA HIS A 6 1.83 27.00 23.24
C HIS A 6 1.17 27.18 21.87
N VAL A 7 1.56 28.21 21.11
CA VAL A 7 1.07 28.43 19.74
C VAL A 7 1.53 27.30 18.82
N ARG A 8 2.77 26.84 18.92
CA ARG A 8 3.29 25.70 18.14
C ARG A 8 2.58 24.40 18.48
N GLU A 9 2.31 24.13 19.76
CA GLU A 9 1.53 22.97 20.20
C GLU A 9 0.08 23.04 19.70
N ALA A 10 -0.56 24.21 19.81
CA ALA A 10 -1.92 24.41 19.32
C ALA A 10 -2.02 24.20 17.80
N VAL A 11 -1.06 24.72 17.02
CA VAL A 11 -0.99 24.48 15.57
C VAL A 11 -0.73 23.00 15.27
N ALA A 12 0.15 22.33 16.02
CA ALA A 12 0.43 20.90 15.85
C ALA A 12 -0.76 20.00 16.23
N ALA A 13 -1.62 20.44 17.15
CA ALA A 13 -2.83 19.74 17.55
C ALA A 13 -3.96 19.82 16.49
N VAL A 14 -3.91 20.81 15.59
CA VAL A 14 -4.91 20.97 14.53
C VAL A 14 -4.59 20.06 13.35
N LYS A 15 -5.55 19.19 13.02
CA LYS A 15 -5.52 18.33 11.84
C LYS A 15 -5.34 19.18 10.57
N PRO A 16 -4.37 18.88 9.68
CA PRO A 16 -4.19 19.61 8.44
C PRO A 16 -5.44 19.60 7.56
N ARG A 17 -5.69 20.68 6.82
CA ARG A 17 -6.89 20.83 5.97
C ARG A 17 -6.99 19.77 4.87
N LEU A 18 -5.85 19.33 4.32
CA LEU A 18 -5.81 18.32 3.26
C LEU A 18 -5.82 16.87 3.77
N ARG A 19 -5.95 16.66 5.09
CA ARG A 19 -5.97 15.32 5.67
C ARG A 19 -7.06 14.44 5.04
N GLY A 20 -6.63 13.30 4.51
CA GLY A 20 -7.47 12.29 3.88
C GLY A 20 -7.88 12.57 2.43
N TRP A 21 -7.64 13.77 1.89
CA TRP A 21 -8.09 14.12 0.53
C TRP A 21 -7.37 13.35 -0.57
N LEU A 22 -6.08 13.07 -0.42
CA LEU A 22 -5.32 12.27 -1.38
C LEU A 22 -5.95 10.89 -1.57
N HIS A 23 -6.24 10.18 -0.47
CA HIS A 23 -6.88 8.87 -0.54
C HIS A 23 -8.35 8.94 -0.99
N ALA A 24 -9.08 10.00 -0.61
CA ALA A 24 -10.45 10.21 -1.08
C ALA A 24 -10.53 10.38 -2.61
N GLY A 25 -9.62 11.17 -3.19
CA GLY A 25 -9.53 11.33 -4.65
C GLY A 25 -8.98 10.10 -5.35
N THR A 26 -8.06 9.37 -4.71
CA THR A 26 -7.46 8.15 -5.28
C THR A 26 -8.44 6.99 -5.31
N PHE A 27 -9.30 6.84 -4.29
CA PHE A 27 -10.23 5.70 -4.19
C PHE A 27 -10.99 5.39 -5.49
N PRO A 28 -11.73 6.33 -6.11
CA PRO A 28 -12.43 6.03 -7.36
C PRO A 28 -11.47 5.69 -8.51
N VAL A 29 -10.31 6.36 -8.60
CA VAL A 29 -9.30 6.08 -9.63
C VAL A 29 -8.73 4.67 -9.48
N ALA A 30 -8.37 4.26 -8.25
CA ALA A 30 -7.84 2.95 -7.96
C ALA A 30 -8.85 1.84 -8.23
N VAL A 31 -10.12 2.05 -7.87
CA VAL A 31 -11.21 1.12 -8.17
C VAL A 31 -11.40 0.97 -9.68
N LEU A 32 -11.50 2.07 -10.42
CA LEU A 32 -11.69 2.02 -11.87
C LEU A 32 -10.50 1.37 -12.59
N ALA A 33 -9.27 1.76 -12.25
CA ALA A 33 -8.07 1.21 -12.86
C ALA A 33 -7.90 -0.29 -12.56
N GLY A 34 -8.20 -0.71 -11.32
CA GLY A 34 -8.22 -2.12 -10.94
C GLY A 34 -9.34 -2.91 -11.61
N LEU A 35 -10.55 -2.35 -11.73
CA LEU A 35 -11.65 -2.99 -12.46
C LEU A 35 -11.31 -3.18 -13.94
N VAL A 36 -10.65 -2.21 -14.58
CA VAL A 36 -10.17 -2.36 -15.96
C VAL A 36 -9.22 -3.57 -16.07
N LEU A 37 -8.23 -3.70 -15.19
CA LEU A 37 -7.34 -4.88 -15.13
C LEU A 37 -8.15 -6.19 -15.06
N VAL A 38 -9.17 -6.25 -14.20
CA VAL A 38 -10.00 -7.44 -14.00
C VAL A 38 -10.84 -7.77 -15.24
N ILE A 39 -11.46 -6.76 -15.85
CA ILE A 39 -12.36 -6.93 -17.01
C ILE A 39 -11.59 -7.39 -18.23
N VAL A 40 -10.44 -6.78 -18.51
CA VAL A 40 -9.64 -7.08 -19.71
C VAL A 40 -8.63 -8.21 -19.50
N ALA A 41 -8.62 -8.84 -18.32
CA ALA A 41 -7.71 -9.92 -17.98
C ALA A 41 -7.79 -11.09 -18.99
N PRO A 42 -6.64 -11.52 -19.58
CA PRO A 42 -6.60 -12.54 -20.63
C PRO A 42 -6.72 -13.97 -20.09
N SER A 43 -6.59 -14.17 -18.78
CA SER A 43 -6.72 -15.47 -18.13
C SER A 43 -7.38 -15.36 -16.76
N THR A 44 -7.89 -16.49 -16.26
CA THR A 44 -8.46 -16.57 -14.90
C THR A 44 -7.44 -16.17 -13.84
N GLN A 45 -6.16 -16.54 -14.02
CA GLN A 45 -5.08 -16.20 -13.08
C GLN A 45 -4.86 -14.70 -12.99
N VAL A 46 -4.78 -13.99 -14.13
CA VAL A 46 -4.68 -12.52 -14.17
C VAL A 46 -5.92 -11.89 -13.53
N ARG A 47 -7.11 -12.41 -13.84
CA ARG A 47 -8.37 -11.86 -13.34
C ARG A 47 -8.48 -11.94 -11.82
N VAL A 48 -8.24 -13.12 -11.25
CA VAL A 48 -8.38 -13.36 -9.81
C VAL A 48 -7.32 -12.60 -9.02
N SER A 49 -6.06 -12.65 -9.45
CA SER A 49 -4.98 -11.93 -8.77
C SER A 49 -5.17 -10.41 -8.82
N SER A 50 -5.61 -9.87 -9.97
CA SER A 50 -5.96 -8.46 -10.11
C SER A 50 -7.19 -8.06 -9.29
N ALA A 51 -8.17 -8.95 -9.12
CA ALA A 51 -9.34 -8.68 -8.28
C ALA A 51 -8.97 -8.58 -6.79
N ILE A 52 -8.07 -9.44 -6.31
CA ILE A 52 -7.52 -9.39 -4.96
C ILE A 52 -6.78 -8.07 -4.74
N TYR A 53 -5.90 -7.69 -5.66
CA TYR A 53 -5.21 -6.40 -5.64
C TYR A 53 -6.20 -5.23 -5.59
N THR A 54 -7.19 -5.23 -6.48
CA THR A 54 -8.21 -4.16 -6.58
C THR A 54 -9.01 -4.03 -5.30
N LEU A 55 -9.44 -5.15 -4.72
CA LEU A 55 -10.19 -5.16 -3.45
C LEU A 55 -9.35 -4.57 -2.31
N THR A 56 -8.11 -5.01 -2.16
CA THR A 56 -7.23 -4.49 -1.10
C THR A 56 -6.91 -3.00 -1.29
N ALA A 57 -6.77 -2.53 -2.53
CA ALA A 57 -6.56 -1.12 -2.84
C ALA A 57 -7.81 -0.29 -2.51
N ALA A 58 -8.99 -0.79 -2.87
CA ALA A 58 -10.27 -0.16 -2.53
C ALA A 58 -10.44 -0.06 -1.01
N LEU A 59 -10.11 -1.13 -0.27
CA LEU A 59 -10.13 -1.12 1.20
C LEU A 59 -9.16 -0.10 1.79
N LEU A 60 -7.91 -0.06 1.31
CA LEU A 60 -6.91 0.91 1.77
C LEU A 60 -7.41 2.35 1.57
N PHE A 61 -7.67 2.75 0.32
CA PHE A 61 -7.99 4.14 0.02
C PHE A 61 -9.36 4.54 0.56
N GLY A 62 -10.35 3.66 0.48
CA GLY A 62 -11.72 3.91 0.94
C GLY A 62 -11.79 4.08 2.46
N ILE A 63 -11.26 3.12 3.22
CA ILE A 63 -11.28 3.21 4.69
C ILE A 63 -10.44 4.38 5.17
N SER A 64 -9.28 4.63 4.55
CA SER A 64 -8.43 5.75 4.91
C SER A 64 -9.08 7.11 4.64
N ALA A 65 -9.79 7.25 3.51
CA ALA A 65 -10.58 8.42 3.21
C ALA A 65 -11.68 8.64 4.26
N ILE A 66 -12.47 7.62 4.57
CA ILE A 66 -13.55 7.70 5.57
C ILE A 66 -12.98 8.07 6.95
N TYR A 67 -11.93 7.37 7.39
CA TYR A 67 -11.26 7.62 8.66
C TYR A 67 -10.79 9.07 8.80
N HIS A 68 -10.12 9.58 7.77
CA HIS A 68 -9.51 10.89 7.80
C HIS A 68 -10.43 12.04 7.42
N ARG A 69 -11.57 11.82 6.76
CA ARG A 69 -12.48 12.91 6.38
C ARG A 69 -13.63 13.12 7.35
N GLY A 70 -14.09 12.08 8.04
CA GLY A 70 -15.22 12.21 8.95
C GLY A 70 -14.89 12.80 10.32
N ARG A 71 -15.96 13.14 11.03
CA ARG A 71 -15.98 13.51 12.45
C ARG A 71 -16.75 12.43 13.18
N TRP A 72 -16.02 11.52 13.82
CA TRP A 72 -16.58 10.29 14.33
C TRP A 72 -16.68 10.30 15.86
N SER A 73 -17.61 9.52 16.40
CA SER A 73 -17.61 9.21 17.83
C SER A 73 -16.28 8.56 18.24
N PRO A 74 -15.83 8.65 19.50
CA PRO A 74 -14.57 8.03 19.94
C PRO A 74 -14.48 6.53 19.61
N ARG A 75 -15.59 5.79 19.73
CA ARG A 75 -15.67 4.37 19.40
C ARG A 75 -15.45 4.12 17.90
N THR A 76 -16.17 4.85 17.05
CA THR A 76 -16.05 4.75 15.59
C THR A 76 -14.66 5.19 15.10
N GLN A 77 -14.12 6.28 15.67
CA GLN A 77 -12.75 6.74 15.38
C GLN A 77 -11.71 5.66 15.70
N ALA A 78 -11.86 4.95 16.82
CA ALA A 78 -10.96 3.87 17.20
C ALA A 78 -11.10 2.64 16.28
N ALA A 79 -12.31 2.28 15.88
CA ALA A 79 -12.55 1.20 14.91
C ALA A 79 -11.97 1.53 13.53
N LEU A 80 -12.25 2.71 12.98
CA LEU A 80 -11.71 3.13 11.70
C LEU A 80 -10.18 3.23 11.71
N ARG A 81 -9.58 3.69 12.82
CA ARG A 81 -8.12 3.67 12.99
C ARG A 81 -7.52 2.26 12.98
N ARG A 82 -8.22 1.27 13.56
CA ARG A 82 -7.79 -0.14 13.48
C ARG A 82 -7.79 -0.60 12.02
N LEU A 83 -8.90 -0.38 11.33
CA LEU A 83 -9.08 -0.80 9.94
C LEU A 83 -8.08 -0.12 9.00
N ASP A 84 -7.92 1.20 9.11
CA ASP A 84 -6.99 2.00 8.31
C ASP A 84 -5.54 1.48 8.42
N HIS A 85 -5.07 1.21 9.64
CA HIS A 85 -3.73 0.69 9.85
C HIS A 85 -3.60 -0.80 9.49
N ALA A 86 -4.66 -1.59 9.69
CA ALA A 86 -4.66 -3.01 9.32
C ALA A 86 -4.60 -3.19 7.79
N ASN A 87 -5.28 -2.32 7.04
CA ASN A 87 -5.32 -2.38 5.58
C ASN A 87 -3.96 -2.21 4.91
N ILE A 88 -2.98 -1.59 5.59
CA ILE A 88 -1.60 -1.51 5.08
C ILE A 88 -1.02 -2.93 4.88
N PHE A 89 -1.29 -3.87 5.79
CA PHE A 89 -0.89 -5.26 5.62
C PHE A 89 -1.59 -5.93 4.44
N LEU A 90 -2.89 -5.67 4.28
CA LEU A 90 -3.70 -6.26 3.21
C LEU A 90 -3.26 -5.76 1.84
N ILE A 91 -3.03 -4.46 1.65
CA ILE A 91 -2.57 -3.95 0.35
C ILE A 91 -1.15 -4.42 0.01
N ILE A 92 -0.28 -4.63 1.00
CA ILE A 92 1.03 -5.24 0.75
C ILE A 92 0.82 -6.63 0.13
N ALA A 93 0.12 -7.55 0.82
CA ALA A 93 -0.14 -8.89 0.29
C ALA A 93 -0.95 -8.89 -1.01
N GLY A 94 -1.92 -7.99 -1.13
CA GLY A 94 -2.72 -7.80 -2.34
C GLY A 94 -1.89 -7.32 -3.54
N THR A 95 -0.85 -6.52 -3.31
CA THR A 95 0.10 -6.09 -4.35
C THR A 95 1.04 -7.22 -4.77
N TYR A 96 1.54 -8.01 -3.81
CA TYR A 96 2.32 -9.20 -4.10
C TYR A 96 1.57 -10.17 -5.00
N THR A 97 0.27 -10.36 -4.76
CA THR A 97 -0.55 -11.38 -5.43
C THR A 97 -0.43 -11.40 -6.97
N PRO A 98 -0.76 -10.33 -7.72
CA PRO A 98 -0.58 -10.33 -9.17
C PRO A 98 0.89 -10.39 -9.59
N PHE A 99 1.81 -9.72 -8.91
CA PHE A 99 3.24 -9.82 -9.27
C PHE A 99 3.75 -11.25 -9.19
N THR A 100 3.46 -11.96 -8.10
CA THR A 100 3.95 -13.33 -7.90
C THR A 100 3.26 -14.32 -8.83
N VAL A 101 1.94 -14.24 -8.98
CA VAL A 101 1.18 -15.16 -9.83
C VAL A 101 1.58 -15.02 -11.30
N LEU A 102 1.89 -13.81 -11.75
CA LEU A 102 2.15 -13.55 -13.16
C LEU A 102 3.62 -13.66 -13.56
N VAL A 103 4.55 -13.57 -12.61
CA VAL A 103 5.98 -13.48 -12.90
C VAL A 103 6.79 -14.65 -12.35
N LEU A 104 6.40 -15.23 -11.21
CA LEU A 104 7.18 -16.30 -10.59
C LEU A 104 6.67 -17.70 -11.02
N PRO A 105 7.55 -18.71 -11.10
CA PRO A 105 7.13 -20.10 -11.26
C PRO A 105 6.28 -20.55 -10.06
N ASP A 106 5.33 -21.45 -10.30
CA ASP A 106 4.30 -21.86 -9.33
C ASP A 106 4.82 -22.13 -7.91
N GLY A 107 5.88 -22.93 -7.75
CA GLY A 107 6.42 -23.25 -6.43
C GLY A 107 6.97 -22.03 -5.68
N GLN A 108 7.61 -21.10 -6.40
CA GLN A 108 8.12 -19.85 -5.80
C GLN A 108 6.99 -18.86 -5.54
N ALA A 109 6.01 -18.77 -6.44
CA ALA A 109 4.81 -17.96 -6.25
C ALA A 109 4.05 -18.40 -4.99
N GLN A 110 3.81 -19.71 -4.83
CA GLN A 110 3.14 -20.28 -3.66
C GLN A 110 3.89 -19.99 -2.36
N LEU A 111 5.21 -20.18 -2.33
CA LEU A 111 6.03 -19.89 -1.15
C LEU A 111 5.96 -18.41 -0.77
N LEU A 112 6.24 -17.51 -1.70
CA LEU A 112 6.23 -16.08 -1.43
C LEU A 112 4.83 -15.60 -1.02
N LEU A 113 3.77 -16.06 -1.70
CA LEU A 113 2.40 -15.70 -1.35
C LEU A 113 2.00 -16.19 0.04
N SER A 114 2.38 -17.42 0.40
CA SER A 114 2.09 -17.97 1.72
C SER A 114 2.75 -17.14 2.81
N LEU A 115 4.02 -16.75 2.62
CA LEU A 115 4.76 -15.91 3.56
C LEU A 115 4.12 -14.52 3.72
N VAL A 116 3.81 -13.84 2.61
CA VAL A 116 3.27 -12.46 2.68
C VAL A 116 1.83 -12.43 3.19
N TRP A 117 0.97 -13.39 2.82
CA TRP A 117 -0.39 -13.47 3.35
C TRP A 117 -0.42 -13.90 4.81
N ALA A 118 0.41 -14.87 5.22
CA ALA A 118 0.53 -15.22 6.64
C ALA A 118 1.02 -14.01 7.46
N GLY A 119 2.07 -13.33 7.00
CA GLY A 119 2.58 -12.11 7.63
C GLY A 119 1.52 -10.99 7.68
N ALA A 120 0.75 -10.81 6.61
CA ALA A 120 -0.33 -9.83 6.57
C ALA A 120 -1.45 -10.15 7.55
N LEU A 121 -1.91 -11.40 7.62
CA LEU A 121 -2.98 -11.81 8.55
C LEU A 121 -2.54 -11.68 10.01
N LEU A 122 -1.30 -12.08 10.32
CA LEU A 122 -0.70 -11.86 11.64
C LEU A 122 -0.60 -10.37 11.97
N GLY A 123 -0.18 -9.54 11.01
CA GLY A 123 -0.13 -8.09 11.13
C GLY A 123 -1.50 -7.45 11.36
N VAL A 124 -2.53 -7.89 10.62
CA VAL A 124 -3.93 -7.48 10.82
C VAL A 124 -4.38 -7.84 12.22
N GLY A 125 -4.18 -9.08 12.66
CA GLY A 125 -4.51 -9.54 14.02
C GLY A 125 -3.84 -8.68 15.09
N PHE A 126 -2.51 -8.51 14.98
CA PHE A 126 -1.74 -7.63 15.85
C PHE A 126 -2.33 -6.22 15.93
N ARG A 127 -2.69 -5.63 14.78
CA ARG A 127 -3.16 -4.23 14.73
C ARG A 127 -4.60 -4.05 15.21
N VAL A 128 -5.47 -5.03 14.98
CA VAL A 128 -6.86 -5.01 15.44
C VAL A 128 -6.91 -5.22 16.96
N LEU A 129 -6.10 -6.14 17.48
CA LEU A 129 -6.04 -6.47 18.92
C LEU A 129 -5.29 -5.39 19.72
N TRP A 130 -4.24 -4.77 19.17
CA TRP A 130 -3.44 -3.75 19.86
C TRP A 130 -3.42 -2.39 19.14
N VAL A 131 -4.49 -1.62 19.33
CA VAL A 131 -4.65 -0.30 18.68
C VAL A 131 -3.64 0.75 19.14
N SER A 132 -3.24 0.69 20.41
CA SER A 132 -2.31 1.64 21.00
C SER A 132 -0.85 1.31 20.68
N ALA A 133 -0.56 0.24 19.94
CA ALA A 133 0.80 -0.14 19.60
C ALA A 133 1.52 1.05 18.93
N PRO A 134 2.73 1.39 19.39
CA PRO A 134 3.43 2.59 18.96
C PRO A 134 3.95 2.46 17.53
N ARG A 135 4.10 3.60 16.84
CA ARG A 135 4.50 3.66 15.42
C ARG A 135 5.84 2.99 15.14
N TRP A 136 6.81 3.17 16.04
CA TRP A 136 8.14 2.58 15.92
C TRP A 136 8.11 1.05 15.87
N LEU A 137 7.07 0.41 16.40
CA LEU A 137 6.95 -1.05 16.38
C LEU A 137 6.36 -1.53 15.05
N TYR A 138 5.25 -0.95 14.61
CA TYR A 138 4.53 -1.50 13.46
C TYR A 138 5.05 -1.02 12.10
N VAL A 139 5.68 0.15 12.02
CA VAL A 139 6.26 0.67 10.77
C VAL A 139 7.37 -0.25 10.24
N PRO A 140 8.34 -0.72 11.06
CA PRO A 140 9.31 -1.72 10.62
C PRO A 140 8.68 -3.03 10.17
N ILE A 141 7.58 -3.48 10.77
CA ILE A 141 6.88 -4.70 10.35
C ILE A 141 6.28 -4.53 8.95
N TYR A 142 5.68 -3.36 8.64
CA TYR A 142 5.23 -3.06 7.28
C TYR A 142 6.38 -3.10 6.28
N LEU A 143 7.53 -2.52 6.64
CA LEU A 143 8.71 -2.52 5.77
C LEU A 143 9.27 -3.93 5.58
N ALA A 144 9.42 -4.71 6.64
CA ALA A 144 9.91 -6.08 6.56
C ALA A 144 9.03 -6.94 5.64
N LEU A 145 7.70 -6.86 5.80
CA LEU A 145 6.76 -7.56 4.94
C LEU A 145 6.82 -7.02 3.50
N GLY A 146 6.86 -5.70 3.34
CA GLY A 146 6.90 -5.02 2.05
C GLY A 146 8.17 -5.32 1.23
N TRP A 147 9.30 -5.59 1.88
CA TRP A 147 10.58 -5.90 1.25
C TRP A 147 10.82 -7.40 0.99
N ALA A 148 9.86 -8.28 1.29
CA ALA A 148 9.98 -9.73 1.05
C ALA A 148 10.35 -10.09 -0.40
N ALA A 149 9.93 -9.30 -1.39
CA ALA A 149 10.23 -9.45 -2.81
C ALA A 149 11.73 -9.40 -3.12
N VAL A 150 12.57 -8.81 -2.25
CA VAL A 150 14.01 -8.69 -2.50
C VAL A 150 14.68 -10.04 -2.70
N PHE A 151 14.24 -11.05 -1.96
CA PHE A 151 14.77 -12.41 -2.09
C PHE A 151 14.41 -13.07 -3.43
N TRP A 152 13.46 -12.49 -4.18
CA TRP A 152 13.00 -12.95 -5.50
C TRP A 152 13.30 -11.95 -6.64
N LEU A 153 14.03 -10.86 -6.38
CA LEU A 153 14.33 -9.86 -7.43
C LEU A 153 14.99 -10.44 -8.68
N PRO A 154 15.97 -11.38 -8.58
CA PRO A 154 16.54 -12.00 -9.77
C PRO A 154 15.50 -12.71 -10.64
N GLN A 155 14.53 -13.41 -10.02
CA GLN A 155 13.47 -14.14 -10.68
C GLN A 155 12.40 -13.20 -11.26
N PHE A 156 12.09 -12.13 -10.55
CA PHE A 156 11.26 -11.04 -11.10
C PHE A 156 11.91 -10.40 -12.32
N ALA A 157 13.23 -10.20 -12.30
CA ALA A 157 13.97 -9.65 -13.43
C ALA A 157 14.03 -10.61 -14.61
N SER A 158 14.30 -11.90 -14.38
CA SER A 158 14.41 -12.90 -15.45
C SER A 158 13.09 -13.18 -16.16
N ASN A 159 11.99 -13.19 -15.42
CA ASN A 159 10.69 -13.61 -15.95
C ASN A 159 9.79 -12.43 -16.31
N GLY A 160 9.86 -11.32 -15.55
CA GLY A 160 9.03 -10.13 -15.76
C GLY A 160 9.73 -9.03 -16.57
N GLY A 161 11.05 -9.15 -16.74
CA GLY A 161 11.87 -8.18 -17.45
C GLY A 161 12.22 -6.93 -16.63
N ALA A 162 13.15 -6.14 -17.17
CA ALA A 162 13.74 -4.98 -16.50
C ALA A 162 12.70 -3.91 -16.11
N ALA A 163 11.66 -3.69 -16.93
CA ALA A 163 10.63 -2.70 -16.66
C ALA A 163 9.79 -3.05 -15.42
N VAL A 164 9.33 -4.29 -15.32
CA VAL A 164 8.52 -4.76 -14.18
C VAL A 164 9.33 -4.68 -12.88
N VAL A 165 10.56 -5.20 -12.86
CA VAL A 165 11.39 -5.17 -11.65
C VAL A 165 11.76 -3.74 -11.23
N THR A 166 11.98 -2.85 -12.20
CA THR A 166 12.23 -1.42 -11.91
C THR A 166 11.03 -0.79 -11.21
N LEU A 167 9.81 -1.05 -11.68
CA LEU A 167 8.59 -0.52 -11.07
C LEU A 167 8.31 -1.12 -9.68
N ILE A 168 8.69 -2.38 -9.45
CA ILE A 168 8.66 -3.00 -8.12
C ILE A 168 9.59 -2.25 -7.18
N ILE A 169 10.85 -2.04 -7.59
CA ILE A 169 11.88 -1.34 -6.79
C ILE A 169 11.48 0.10 -6.52
N VAL A 170 11.10 0.85 -7.55
CA VAL A 170 10.65 2.25 -7.42
C VAL A 170 9.45 2.34 -6.47
N GLY A 171 8.45 1.46 -6.64
CA GLY A 171 7.29 1.45 -5.74
C GLY A 171 7.67 1.12 -4.29
N GLY A 172 8.55 0.13 -4.08
CA GLY A 172 9.07 -0.23 -2.76
C GLY A 172 9.86 0.90 -2.09
N LEU A 173 10.67 1.63 -2.86
CA LEU A 173 11.39 2.81 -2.39
C LEU A 173 10.43 3.95 -2.03
N MET A 174 9.40 4.21 -2.85
CA MET A 174 8.38 5.23 -2.54
C MET A 174 7.66 4.91 -1.23
N TYR A 175 7.21 3.66 -1.04
CA TYR A 175 6.63 3.24 0.24
C TYR A 175 7.59 3.38 1.40
N THR A 176 8.88 3.07 1.19
CA THR A 176 9.91 3.18 2.24
C THR A 176 10.12 4.63 2.65
N VAL A 177 10.27 5.55 1.69
CA VAL A 177 10.39 6.98 1.98
C VAL A 177 9.14 7.47 2.70
N GLY A 178 7.95 7.11 2.23
CA GLY A 178 6.69 7.43 2.91
C GLY A 178 6.66 6.94 4.36
N ALA A 179 7.05 5.68 4.60
CA ALA A 179 7.09 5.08 5.93
C ALA A 179 8.10 5.78 6.86
N ILE A 180 9.27 6.17 6.34
CA ILE A 180 10.26 6.96 7.08
C ILE A 180 9.67 8.32 7.45
N VAL A 181 9.00 9.01 6.52
CA VAL A 181 8.34 10.29 6.81
C VAL A 181 7.25 10.11 7.87
N TYR A 182 6.45 9.05 7.79
CA TYR A 182 5.41 8.75 8.77
C TYR A 182 5.97 8.42 10.16
N GLY A 183 7.07 7.66 10.21
CA GLY A 183 7.75 7.29 11.45
C GLY A 183 8.43 8.49 12.13
N THR A 184 9.19 9.26 11.36
CA THR A 184 9.97 10.42 11.86
C THR A 184 9.15 11.70 11.98
N GLN A 185 7.95 11.75 11.37
CA GLN A 185 7.10 12.92 11.26
C GLN A 185 7.76 14.12 10.55
N ARG A 186 8.74 13.85 9.68
CA ARG A 186 9.46 14.86 8.90
C ARG A 186 9.67 14.40 7.45
N PRO A 187 9.60 15.30 6.45
CA PRO A 187 9.33 16.73 6.58
C PRO A 187 7.86 17.02 6.91
N ASN A 188 7.60 18.19 7.48
CA ASN A 188 6.24 18.67 7.82
C ASN A 188 6.00 20.04 7.14
N PRO A 189 5.85 20.06 5.80
CA PRO A 189 6.06 21.27 5.01
C PRO A 189 5.01 22.36 5.28
N SER A 190 3.77 21.99 5.59
CA SER A 190 2.75 22.91 6.04
C SER A 190 1.86 22.27 7.10
N PRO A 191 2.13 22.46 8.41
CA PRO A 191 1.36 21.86 9.49
C PRO A 191 -0.16 22.13 9.40
N ARG A 192 -0.55 23.27 8.80
CA ARG A 192 -1.95 23.66 8.64
C ARG A 192 -2.63 23.03 7.41
N TRP A 193 -1.89 22.78 6.33
CA TRP A 193 -2.48 22.36 5.05
C TRP A 193 -2.01 20.99 4.60
N PHE A 194 -0.70 20.76 4.57
CA PHE A 194 -0.05 19.57 4.04
C PHE A 194 1.09 19.16 4.98
N GLY A 195 0.78 18.37 5.99
CA GLY A 195 1.75 17.93 6.98
C GLY A 195 2.48 16.64 6.57
N PHE A 196 3.28 16.09 7.49
CA PHE A 196 4.03 14.85 7.26
C PHE A 196 3.16 13.67 6.85
N HIS A 197 1.91 13.62 7.33
CA HIS A 197 0.98 12.53 7.01
C HIS A 197 0.47 12.62 5.56
N GLU A 198 0.29 13.83 5.06
CA GLU A 198 -0.04 14.07 3.66
C GLU A 198 1.15 13.74 2.74
N VAL A 199 2.37 14.03 3.17
CA VAL A 199 3.60 13.58 2.48
C VAL A 199 3.65 12.06 2.42
N PHE A 200 3.39 11.37 3.55
CA PHE A 200 3.27 9.91 3.58
C PHE A 200 2.22 9.40 2.58
N HIS A 201 1.01 9.96 2.57
CA HIS A 201 -0.04 9.57 1.62
C HIS A 201 0.37 9.83 0.15
N ALA A 202 1.10 10.89 -0.14
CA ALA A 202 1.59 11.17 -1.49
C ALA A 202 2.59 10.09 -1.96
N PHE A 203 3.51 9.67 -1.09
CA PHE A 203 4.43 8.56 -1.38
C PHE A 203 3.71 7.22 -1.51
N THR A 204 2.69 6.95 -0.67
CA THR A 204 1.80 5.79 -0.82
C THR A 204 1.14 5.77 -2.20
N LEU A 205 0.66 6.94 -2.66
CA LEU A 205 0.04 7.07 -3.98
C LEU A 205 1.02 6.85 -5.13
N ALA A 206 2.23 7.40 -5.03
CA ALA A 206 3.29 7.18 -6.01
C ALA A 206 3.73 5.71 -6.06
N GLY A 207 3.87 5.07 -4.90
CA GLY A 207 4.16 3.63 -4.79
C GLY A 207 3.07 2.77 -5.42
N PHE A 208 1.81 3.05 -5.10
CA PHE A 208 0.65 2.39 -5.70
C PHE A 208 0.61 2.57 -7.22
N ALA A 209 0.84 3.78 -7.74
CA ALA A 209 0.86 4.02 -9.18
C ALA A 209 1.97 3.23 -9.87
N SER A 210 3.18 3.23 -9.31
CA SER A 210 4.32 2.44 -9.82
C SER A 210 3.98 0.95 -9.89
N HIS A 211 3.45 0.39 -8.79
CA HIS A 211 3.07 -1.02 -8.73
C HIS A 211 1.89 -1.34 -9.64
N HIS A 212 0.89 -0.47 -9.76
CA HIS A 212 -0.22 -0.67 -10.68
C HIS A 212 0.23 -0.75 -12.14
N VAL A 213 1.12 0.16 -12.56
CA VAL A 213 1.73 0.09 -13.91
C VAL A 213 2.56 -1.18 -14.05
N GLY A 214 3.32 -1.57 -13.03
CA GLY A 214 4.09 -2.81 -13.05
C GLY A 214 3.21 -4.06 -13.21
N ILE A 215 2.06 -4.10 -12.54
CA ILE A 215 1.07 -5.18 -12.65
C ILE A 215 0.48 -5.20 -14.07
N TRP A 216 0.17 -4.03 -14.63
CA TRP A 216 -0.31 -3.93 -16.01
C TRP A 216 0.71 -4.49 -17.01
N LEU A 217 1.99 -4.13 -16.84
CA LEU A 217 3.06 -4.67 -17.68
C LEU A 217 3.28 -6.17 -17.47
N ALA A 218 3.15 -6.68 -16.24
CA ALA A 218 3.24 -8.12 -16.00
C ALA A 218 2.06 -8.88 -16.64
N ALA A 219 0.85 -8.29 -16.64
CA ALA A 219 -0.35 -8.90 -17.19
C ALA A 219 -0.41 -8.88 -18.73
N PHE A 220 0.13 -7.85 -19.38
CA PHE A 220 -0.05 -7.59 -20.81
C PHE A 220 1.25 -7.34 -21.61
N GLY A 221 2.40 -7.25 -20.94
CA GLY A 221 3.69 -7.01 -21.57
C GLY A 221 4.25 -8.21 -22.33
N VAL A 222 5.36 -8.00 -23.03
CA VAL A 222 5.94 -8.85 -24.09
C VAL A 222 6.35 -10.28 -23.64
N GLY A 223 6.17 -10.65 -22.36
CA GLY A 223 6.38 -12.03 -21.86
C GLY A 223 5.11 -12.88 -21.72
N ALA A 224 3.92 -12.27 -21.69
CA ALA A 224 2.65 -13.00 -21.47
C ALA A 224 2.28 -13.96 -22.62
N GLY A 225 2.88 -13.79 -23.80
CA GLY A 225 2.67 -14.66 -24.97
C GLY A 225 3.41 -15.99 -24.94
N ALA A 226 4.39 -16.18 -24.03
CA ALA A 226 5.18 -17.43 -24.00
C ALA A 226 4.55 -18.53 -23.12
N ALA A 227 3.60 -18.19 -22.24
CA ALA A 227 2.97 -19.13 -21.32
C ALA A 227 1.68 -19.78 -21.86
N VAL A 228 1.32 -19.54 -23.13
CA VAL A 228 0.09 -20.07 -23.76
C VAL A 228 0.38 -21.32 -24.62
N THR A 229 1.63 -21.79 -24.68
CA THR A 229 2.04 -22.90 -25.57
C THR A 229 2.73 -24.07 -24.86
N THR A 230 2.26 -24.49 -23.69
CA THR A 230 2.57 -25.83 -23.14
C THR A 230 1.36 -26.43 -22.45
#